data_AF-A0A2I2KMZ4-F1
#
_entry.id   AF-A0A2I2KMZ4-F1
#
_cell.length_a   1.000
_cell.length_b   1.000
_cell.length_c   1.000
_cell.angle_alpha   90.00
_cell.angle_beta   90.00
_cell.angle_gamma   90.00
#
_symmetry.space_group_name_H-M   'P 1'
#
loop_
_entity.id
_entity.type
_entity.pdbx_description
1 polymer ?
#
loop_
_entity_poly.entity_id
_entity_poly.type
_entity_poly.pdbx_seq_one_letter_code
_entity_poly.pdbx_strand_id
1 'polypeptide(L)'
;MGESREQQLINDLGVLVARGVRGPEDILDGAPRLLTLITKPGSEWVRATAFYRLLHAATDALGTPRGDALRALLALNPVIPGYGVKLTKTERREDAARFYGGIAGDSFRKMFEKKLILALAIELDRRLTAGEDTTHADPRARRNGRATPPHRPGPQNPPPPASAFKPTQKPAHPDKPKDTDV
;
A
#
# COMPACT_ATOMS: atom_id res chain seq x y z
N MET A 1 -15.29 -28.61 -11.77
CA MET A 1 -15.92 -27.27 -11.68
C MET A 1 -14.84 -26.31 -11.18
N GLY A 2 -14.50 -25.29 -11.97
CA GLY A 2 -13.48 -24.31 -11.57
C GLY A 2 -14.06 -23.32 -10.58
N GLU A 3 -13.27 -22.93 -9.58
CA GLU A 3 -13.63 -21.87 -8.65
C GLU A 3 -13.74 -20.53 -9.40
N SER A 4 -14.79 -19.73 -9.14
CA SER A 4 -14.94 -18.44 -9.80
C SER A 4 -13.82 -17.47 -9.36
N ARG A 5 -13.42 -16.57 -10.26
CA ARG A 5 -12.40 -15.54 -9.97
C ARG A 5 -12.73 -14.72 -8.72
N GLU A 6 -14.00 -14.40 -8.51
CA GLU A 6 -14.48 -13.69 -7.31
C GLU A 6 -14.25 -14.51 -6.04
N GLN A 7 -14.58 -15.80 -6.05
CA GLN A 7 -14.39 -16.68 -4.90
C GLN A 7 -12.90 -16.85 -4.57
N GLN A 8 -12.05 -16.95 -5.59
CA GLN A 8 -10.60 -16.97 -5.42
C GLN A 8 -10.08 -15.69 -4.75
N LEU A 9 -10.54 -14.51 -5.21
CA LEU A 9 -10.17 -13.24 -4.62
C LEU A 9 -10.62 -13.14 -3.15
N ILE A 10 -11.84 -13.55 -2.83
CA ILE A 10 -12.35 -13.59 -1.46
C ILE A 10 -11.49 -14.49 -0.57
N ASN A 11 -11.09 -15.67 -1.07
CA ASN A 11 -10.26 -16.59 -0.32
C ASN A 11 -8.87 -16.00 -0.05
N ASP A 12 -8.23 -15.44 -1.07
CA ASP A 12 -6.91 -14.82 -0.98
C ASP A 12 -6.93 -13.61 -0.02
N LEU A 13 -7.96 -12.78 -0.07
CA LEU A 13 -8.17 -11.70 0.91
C LEU A 13 -8.41 -12.23 2.32
N GLY A 14 -9.11 -13.36 2.47
CA GLY A 14 -9.28 -14.04 3.75
C GLY A 14 -7.96 -14.48 4.38
N VAL A 15 -7.01 -14.93 3.56
CA VAL A 15 -5.64 -15.26 3.99
C VAL A 15 -4.91 -14.01 4.45
N LEU A 16 -4.99 -12.92 3.68
CA LEU A 16 -4.40 -11.64 4.07
C LEU A 16 -4.99 -11.09 5.38
N VAL A 17 -6.31 -11.20 5.58
CA VAL A 17 -6.96 -10.85 6.86
C VAL A 17 -6.45 -11.71 8.02
N ALA A 18 -6.25 -13.01 7.78
CA ALA A 18 -5.75 -13.91 8.81
C ALA A 18 -4.34 -13.53 9.29
N ARG A 19 -3.45 -13.13 8.37
CA ARG A 19 -2.04 -12.82 8.66
C ARG A 19 -1.84 -11.35 9.06
N GLY A 20 -2.55 -10.44 8.41
CA GLY A 20 -2.27 -9.01 8.42
C GLY A 20 -1.28 -8.66 7.31
N VAL A 21 -1.31 -7.42 6.84
CA VAL A 21 -0.54 -6.91 5.72
C VAL A 21 0.12 -5.60 6.15
N ARG A 22 1.43 -5.65 6.43
CA ARG A 22 2.25 -4.48 6.78
C ARG A 22 3.04 -3.96 5.58
N GLY A 23 3.31 -4.84 4.63
CA GLY A 23 4.06 -4.51 3.44
C GLY A 23 3.86 -5.52 2.30
N PRO A 24 4.52 -5.25 1.16
CA PRO A 24 4.50 -6.13 -0.02
C PRO A 24 4.94 -7.57 0.28
N GLU A 25 5.85 -7.77 1.23
CA GLU A 25 6.33 -9.07 1.69
C GLU A 25 5.21 -9.99 2.19
N ASP A 26 4.23 -9.44 2.93
CA ASP A 26 3.12 -10.25 3.46
C ASP A 26 2.19 -10.74 2.33
N ILE A 27 2.14 -10.03 1.20
CA ILE A 27 1.39 -10.45 0.01
C ILE A 27 2.12 -11.58 -0.71
N LEU A 28 3.45 -11.48 -0.83
CA LEU A 28 4.29 -12.52 -1.43
C LEU A 28 4.18 -13.84 -0.65
N ASP A 29 4.25 -13.77 0.68
CA ASP A 29 4.21 -14.95 1.55
C ASP A 29 2.80 -15.49 1.79
N GLY A 30 1.80 -14.61 1.72
CA GLY A 30 0.42 -14.89 2.11
C GLY A 30 -0.48 -15.27 0.95
N ALA A 31 -0.43 -14.52 -0.15
CA ALA A 31 -1.37 -14.65 -1.25
C ALA A 31 -0.71 -14.26 -2.59
N PRO A 32 0.33 -14.98 -3.04
CA PRO A 32 1.09 -14.62 -4.25
C PRO A 32 0.24 -14.68 -5.53
N ARG A 33 -0.87 -15.42 -5.53
CA ARG A 33 -1.82 -15.45 -6.66
C ARG A 33 -2.42 -14.08 -6.98
N LEU A 34 -2.56 -13.20 -5.98
CA LEU A 34 -3.06 -11.84 -6.18
C LEU A 34 -2.16 -11.02 -7.11
N LEU A 35 -0.89 -11.39 -7.25
CA LEU A 35 0.04 -10.72 -8.15
C LEU A 35 -0.31 -10.94 -9.61
N THR A 36 -1.01 -12.03 -9.96
CA THR A 36 -1.47 -12.30 -11.33
C THR A 36 -2.52 -11.30 -11.81
N LEU A 37 -3.21 -10.65 -10.86
CA LEU A 37 -4.18 -9.60 -11.14
C LEU A 37 -3.51 -8.28 -11.55
N ILE A 38 -2.22 -8.12 -11.24
CA ILE A 38 -1.46 -6.92 -11.57
C ILE A 38 -0.77 -7.11 -12.91
N THR A 39 -1.27 -6.39 -13.92
CA THR A 39 -0.72 -6.40 -15.29
C THR A 39 0.58 -5.58 -15.45
N LYS A 40 1.01 -4.90 -14.39
CA LYS A 40 2.23 -4.08 -14.42
C LYS A 40 3.47 -4.95 -14.69
N PRO A 41 4.29 -4.62 -15.71
CA PRO A 41 5.53 -5.35 -15.97
C PRO A 41 6.52 -5.11 -14.81
N GLY A 42 7.28 -6.15 -14.47
CA GLY A 42 8.31 -6.07 -13.44
C GLY A 42 8.50 -7.36 -12.63
N SER A 43 9.31 -7.28 -11.58
CA SER A 43 9.51 -8.38 -10.63
C SER A 43 8.27 -8.61 -9.77
N GLU A 44 8.22 -9.75 -9.08
CA GLU A 44 7.17 -10.06 -8.10
C GLU A 44 7.05 -8.98 -7.02
N TRP A 45 8.18 -8.45 -6.56
CA TRP A 45 8.21 -7.34 -5.60
C TRP A 45 7.50 -6.07 -6.13
N VAL A 46 7.70 -5.74 -7.40
CA VAL A 46 7.03 -4.59 -8.05
C VAL A 46 5.52 -4.81 -8.11
N ARG A 47 5.08 -6.02 -8.46
CA ARG A 47 3.65 -6.37 -8.50
C ARG A 47 3.05 -6.39 -7.09
N ALA A 48 3.76 -6.92 -6.10
CA ALA A 48 3.32 -6.93 -4.70
C ALA A 48 3.19 -5.50 -4.14
N THR A 49 4.14 -4.63 -4.46
CA THR A 49 4.06 -3.21 -4.09
C THR A 49 2.86 -2.51 -4.75
N ALA A 50 2.57 -2.83 -6.02
CA ALA A 50 1.42 -2.29 -6.71
C ALA A 50 0.10 -2.80 -6.09
N PHE A 51 0.00 -4.10 -5.78
CA PHE A 51 -1.16 -4.66 -5.10
C PHE A 51 -1.34 -4.08 -3.70
N TYR A 52 -0.25 -3.89 -2.94
CA TYR A 52 -0.30 -3.26 -1.62
C TYR A 52 -0.90 -1.85 -1.69
N ARG A 53 -0.49 -1.04 -2.68
CA ARG A 53 -1.07 0.30 -2.90
C ARG A 53 -2.54 0.23 -3.32
N LEU A 54 -2.88 -0.72 -4.19
CA LEU A 54 -4.26 -0.96 -4.61
C LEU A 54 -5.14 -1.35 -3.41
N LEU A 55 -4.64 -2.16 -2.48
CA LEU A 55 -5.33 -2.55 -1.26
C LEU A 55 -5.64 -1.33 -0.38
N HIS A 56 -4.66 -0.44 -0.17
CA HIS A 56 -4.88 0.84 0.51
C HIS A 56 -5.96 1.67 -0.19
N ALA A 57 -5.83 1.88 -1.50
CA ALA A 57 -6.75 2.68 -2.29
C ALA A 57 -8.19 2.09 -2.30
N ALA A 58 -8.34 0.78 -2.33
CA ALA A 58 -9.62 0.10 -2.24
C ALA A 58 -10.25 0.24 -0.84
N THR A 59 -9.46 0.12 0.23
CA THR A 59 -9.97 0.37 1.58
C THR A 59 -10.37 1.83 1.79
N ASP A 60 -9.63 2.79 1.22
CA ASP A 60 -10.00 4.21 1.18
C ASP A 60 -11.36 4.43 0.52
N ALA A 61 -11.58 3.80 -0.64
CA ALA A 61 -12.80 3.96 -1.43
C ALA A 61 -14.07 3.53 -0.69
N LEU A 62 -13.96 2.51 0.16
CA LEU A 62 -15.08 1.98 0.92
C LEU A 62 -15.56 2.95 2.02
N GLY A 63 -14.75 3.93 2.40
CA GLY A 63 -15.09 4.98 3.35
C GLY A 63 -15.43 4.48 4.77
N THR A 64 -15.80 5.40 5.66
CA THR A 64 -16.19 5.06 7.04
C THR A 64 -17.62 4.50 7.07
N PRO A 65 -17.90 3.41 7.82
CA PRO A 65 -17.00 2.68 8.73
C PRO A 65 -16.27 1.49 8.10
N ARG A 66 -16.57 1.13 6.84
CA ARG A 66 -16.11 -0.13 6.22
C ARG A 66 -14.60 -0.15 5.96
N GLY A 67 -14.09 0.90 5.34
CA GLY A 67 -12.68 1.10 5.05
C GLY A 67 -11.82 1.13 6.30
N ASP A 68 -12.24 1.87 7.33
CA ASP A 68 -11.49 1.99 8.57
C ASP A 68 -11.41 0.65 9.33
N ALA A 69 -12.53 -0.08 9.41
CA ALA A 69 -12.53 -1.41 9.97
C ALA A 69 -11.66 -2.40 9.18
N LEU A 70 -11.66 -2.30 7.84
CA LEU A 70 -10.79 -3.13 7.00
C LEU A 70 -9.32 -2.81 7.19
N ARG A 71 -8.96 -1.53 7.36
CA ARG A 71 -7.57 -1.13 7.65
C ARG A 71 -7.08 -1.67 8.99
N ALA A 72 -7.91 -1.59 10.02
CA ALA A 72 -7.62 -2.21 11.31
C ALA A 72 -7.46 -3.73 11.16
N LEU A 73 -8.42 -4.38 10.49
CA LEU A 73 -8.44 -5.83 10.32
C LEU A 73 -7.24 -6.37 9.52
N LEU A 74 -6.84 -5.65 8.46
CA LEU A 74 -5.70 -5.96 7.60
C LEU A 74 -4.36 -5.43 8.14
N ALA A 75 -4.33 -4.73 9.27
CA ALA A 75 -3.12 -4.08 9.79
C ALA A 75 -2.50 -3.02 8.87
N LEU A 76 -3.31 -2.35 8.04
CA LEU A 76 -2.86 -1.34 7.08
C LEU A 76 -2.64 0.04 7.70
N ASN A 77 -3.08 0.26 8.94
CA ASN A 77 -2.84 1.52 9.63
C ASN A 77 -1.33 1.80 9.70
N PRO A 78 -0.89 3.04 9.47
CA PRO A 78 0.53 3.37 9.49
C PRO A 78 1.11 3.08 10.88
N VAL A 79 1.96 2.06 10.96
CA VAL A 79 2.73 1.75 12.15
C VAL A 79 4.06 2.47 12.01
N ILE A 80 4.48 3.22 13.02
CA ILE A 80 5.82 3.82 13.07
C ILE A 80 6.84 2.66 12.94
N PRO A 81 7.73 2.67 11.93
CA PRO A 81 8.72 1.63 11.75
C PRO A 81 9.54 1.43 13.03
N GLY A 82 9.62 0.19 13.52
CA GLY A 82 10.37 -0.17 14.73
C GLY A 82 9.61 -0.05 16.06
N TYR A 83 8.38 0.47 16.08
CA TYR A 83 7.65 0.76 17.34
C TYR A 83 6.33 0.00 17.53
N GLY A 84 5.86 -0.80 16.57
CA GLY A 84 4.56 -1.49 16.68
C GLY A 84 4.65 -3.01 16.75
N VAL A 85 4.14 -3.55 17.87
CA VAL A 85 3.89 -4.99 18.06
C VAL A 85 3.00 -5.52 16.94
N LYS A 86 3.29 -6.74 16.44
CA LYS A 86 2.40 -7.46 15.52
C LYS A 86 1.09 -7.80 16.23
N LEU A 87 0.06 -7.00 15.99
CA LEU A 87 -1.29 -7.30 16.46
C LEU A 87 -1.72 -8.66 15.91
N THR A 88 -2.15 -9.52 16.82
CA THR A 88 -2.80 -10.79 16.52
C THR A 88 -4.11 -10.54 15.77
N LYS A 89 -4.61 -11.59 15.09
CA LYS A 89 -5.91 -11.52 14.40
C LYS A 89 -7.05 -11.09 15.33
N THR A 90 -7.03 -11.54 16.59
CA THR A 90 -8.05 -11.19 17.58
C THR A 90 -7.98 -9.72 17.94
N GLU A 91 -6.79 -9.18 18.22
CA GLU A 91 -6.63 -7.74 18.53
C GLU A 91 -7.05 -6.85 17.37
N ARG A 92 -6.75 -7.25 16.12
CA ARG A 92 -7.21 -6.52 14.94
C ARG A 92 -8.72 -6.54 14.76
N ARG A 93 -9.40 -7.62 15.18
CA ARG A 93 -10.86 -7.69 15.20
C ARG A 93 -11.45 -6.78 16.27
N GLU A 94 -10.86 -6.75 17.46
CA GLU A 94 -11.28 -5.83 18.51
C GLU A 94 -11.13 -4.37 18.07
N ASP A 95 -10.01 -4.03 17.41
CA ASP A 95 -9.81 -2.68 16.88
C ASP A 95 -10.81 -2.34 15.75
N ALA A 96 -11.04 -3.27 14.82
CA ALA A 96 -12.04 -3.09 13.76
C ALA A 96 -13.47 -2.97 14.31
N ALA A 97 -13.79 -3.65 15.41
CA ALA A 97 -15.11 -3.63 16.03
C ALA A 97 -15.45 -2.27 16.67
N ARG A 98 -14.44 -1.45 17.00
CA ARG A 98 -14.64 -0.06 17.48
C ARG A 98 -15.43 0.79 16.48
N PHE A 99 -15.26 0.55 15.18
CA PHE A 99 -15.98 1.26 14.12
C PHE A 99 -17.44 0.83 13.96
N TYR A 100 -17.87 -0.24 14.65
CA TYR A 100 -19.23 -0.79 14.63
C TYR A 100 -19.90 -0.69 16.01
N GLY A 101 -19.65 0.39 16.73
CA GLY A 101 -20.25 0.65 18.04
C GLY A 101 -19.54 -0.06 19.20
N GLY A 102 -18.28 -0.48 19.02
CA GLY A 102 -17.49 -1.06 20.10
C GLY A 102 -17.95 -2.44 20.54
N ILE A 103 -18.51 -3.23 19.64
CA ILE A 103 -18.88 -4.63 19.91
C ILE A 103 -17.63 -5.50 20.14
N ALA A 104 -17.81 -6.68 20.74
CA ALA A 104 -16.72 -7.64 20.87
C ALA A 104 -16.23 -8.12 19.48
N GLY A 105 -14.93 -8.37 19.35
CA GLY A 105 -14.30 -8.84 18.11
C GLY A 105 -14.89 -10.15 17.57
N ASP A 106 -15.37 -11.05 18.43
CA ASP A 106 -16.05 -12.28 18.01
C ASP A 106 -17.42 -12.01 17.37
N SER A 107 -18.17 -11.06 17.91
CA SER A 107 -19.44 -10.59 17.34
C SER A 107 -19.19 -9.90 16.01
N PHE A 108 -18.15 -9.04 15.93
CA PHE A 108 -17.72 -8.41 14.69
C PHE A 108 -17.38 -9.43 13.60
N ARG A 109 -16.61 -10.47 13.95
CA ARG A 109 -16.27 -11.58 13.05
C ARG A 109 -17.53 -12.21 12.45
N LYS A 110 -18.51 -12.54 13.31
CA LYS A 110 -19.74 -13.23 12.90
C LYS A 110 -20.63 -12.35 12.02
N MET A 111 -20.72 -11.06 12.31
CA MET A 111 -21.70 -10.17 11.69
C MET A 111 -21.18 -9.42 10.45
N PHE A 112 -19.89 -9.04 10.45
CA PHE A 112 -19.36 -8.04 9.52
C PHE A 112 -18.13 -8.50 8.73
N GLU A 113 -17.21 -9.28 9.31
CA GLU A 113 -15.91 -9.62 8.68
C GLU A 113 -16.06 -10.17 7.26
N LYS A 114 -16.94 -11.17 7.06
CA LYS A 114 -17.17 -11.75 5.72
C LYS A 114 -17.76 -10.75 4.73
N LYS A 115 -18.66 -9.87 5.18
CA LYS A 115 -19.28 -8.83 4.34
C LYS A 115 -18.27 -7.76 3.93
N LEU A 116 -17.34 -7.44 4.83
CA LEU A 116 -16.26 -6.50 4.56
C LEU A 116 -15.25 -7.06 3.56
N ILE A 117 -14.87 -8.33 3.69
CA ILE A 117 -14.00 -9.00 2.70
C ILE A 117 -14.67 -9.02 1.33
N LEU A 118 -15.98 -9.32 1.26
CA LEU A 118 -16.73 -9.29 0.01
C LEU A 118 -16.77 -7.87 -0.60
N ALA A 119 -17.05 -6.84 0.21
CA ALA A 119 -17.06 -5.46 -0.26
C ALA A 119 -15.69 -5.03 -0.81
N LEU A 120 -14.61 -5.47 -0.14
CA LEU A 120 -13.24 -5.24 -0.62
C LEU A 120 -12.94 -5.97 -1.92
N ALA A 121 -13.37 -7.22 -2.05
CA ALA A 121 -13.21 -7.99 -3.29
C ALA A 121 -13.89 -7.30 -4.47
N ILE A 122 -15.12 -6.82 -4.28
CA ILE A 122 -15.89 -6.09 -5.30
C ILE A 122 -15.17 -4.80 -5.70
N GLU A 123 -14.68 -4.00 -4.74
CA GLU A 123 -14.00 -2.74 -5.06
C GLU A 123 -12.63 -2.99 -5.74
N LEU A 124 -11.89 -4.02 -5.32
CA LEU A 124 -10.66 -4.42 -6.00
C LEU A 124 -10.94 -4.85 -7.44
N ASP A 125 -11.96 -5.67 -7.67
CA ASP A 125 -12.32 -6.09 -9.02
C ASP A 125 -12.77 -4.91 -9.90
N ARG A 126 -13.55 -3.97 -9.33
CA ARG A 126 -13.96 -2.73 -10.00
C ARG A 126 -12.74 -1.93 -10.46
N ARG A 127 -11.76 -1.72 -9.60
CA ARG A 127 -10.54 -0.95 -9.92
C ARG A 127 -9.65 -1.65 -10.94
N LEU A 128 -9.46 -2.97 -10.78
CA LEU A 128 -8.71 -3.78 -11.73
C LEU A 128 -9.33 -3.75 -13.12
N THR A 129 -10.66 -3.80 -13.21
CA THR A 129 -11.39 -3.74 -14.48
C THR A 129 -11.40 -2.34 -15.09
N ALA A 130 -11.57 -1.29 -14.27
CA ALA A 130 -11.59 0.09 -14.72
C ALA A 130 -10.19 0.64 -15.08
N GLY A 131 -9.11 -0.06 -14.70
CA GLY A 131 -7.75 0.46 -14.81
C GLY A 131 -7.45 1.61 -13.84
N GLU A 132 -8.31 1.81 -12.84
CA GLU A 132 -8.07 2.75 -11.74
C GLU A 132 -6.90 2.19 -10.92
N ASP A 133 -5.79 2.92 -10.84
CA ASP A 133 -4.54 2.55 -10.16
C ASP A 133 -3.68 1.45 -10.80
N THR A 134 -4.08 0.91 -11.95
CA THR A 134 -3.16 0.20 -12.85
C THR A 134 -2.59 1.21 -13.84
N THR A 135 -1.40 0.95 -14.40
CA THR A 135 -0.62 1.91 -15.21
C THR A 135 -1.31 2.39 -16.52
N HIS A 136 -2.59 2.05 -16.72
CA HIS A 136 -3.44 2.41 -17.86
C HIS A 136 -4.71 3.18 -17.46
N ALA A 137 -4.68 3.96 -16.38
CA ALA A 137 -5.78 4.89 -16.12
C ALA A 137 -6.01 5.77 -17.36
N ASP A 138 -7.08 5.49 -18.11
CA ASP A 138 -7.42 6.21 -19.33
C ASP A 138 -7.56 7.70 -18.96
N PRO A 139 -6.75 8.60 -19.55
CA PRO A 139 -6.86 10.02 -19.27
C PRO A 139 -8.25 10.59 -19.60
N ARG A 140 -9.08 9.88 -20.37
CA ARG A 140 -10.47 10.25 -20.65
C ARG A 140 -11.44 9.94 -19.51
N ALA A 141 -11.20 8.91 -18.69
CA ALA A 141 -12.05 8.61 -17.53
C ALA A 141 -11.95 9.69 -16.44
N ARG A 142 -10.79 10.37 -16.33
CA ARG A 142 -10.59 11.51 -15.42
C ARG A 142 -11.32 12.80 -15.85
N ARG A 143 -11.80 12.89 -17.08
CA ARG A 143 -12.40 14.13 -17.60
C ARG A 143 -13.88 14.29 -17.21
N ASN A 144 -14.56 13.20 -16.85
CA ASN A 144 -16.02 13.18 -16.65
C ASN A 144 -16.48 13.09 -15.19
N GLY A 145 -15.56 12.89 -14.24
CA GLY A 145 -15.84 12.99 -12.80
C GLY A 145 -14.85 13.95 -12.17
N ARG A 146 -15.33 15.05 -11.59
CA ARG A 146 -14.53 16.04 -10.83
C ARG A 146 -13.67 15.33 -9.76
N ALA A 147 -12.46 14.97 -10.11
CA ALA A 147 -11.38 14.68 -9.18
C ALA A 147 -10.26 15.66 -9.53
N THR A 148 -10.23 16.77 -8.79
CA THR A 148 -9.06 17.64 -8.75
C THR A 148 -7.86 16.75 -8.40
N PRO A 149 -6.74 16.78 -9.15
CA PRO A 149 -5.52 16.11 -8.72
C PRO A 149 -5.19 16.59 -7.31
N PRO A 150 -4.70 15.74 -6.39
CA PRO A 150 -4.12 16.27 -5.16
C PRO A 150 -3.01 17.23 -5.59
N HIS A 151 -3.20 18.52 -5.28
CA HIS A 151 -2.14 19.50 -5.40
C HIS A 151 -1.01 19.00 -4.52
N ARG A 152 0.00 18.39 -5.14
CA ARG A 152 1.32 18.29 -4.55
C ARG A 152 1.68 19.75 -4.20
N PRO A 153 1.97 20.09 -2.93
CA PRO A 153 2.65 21.34 -2.67
C PRO A 153 3.94 21.25 -3.47
N GLY A 154 4.04 22.04 -4.55
CA GLY A 154 5.33 22.25 -5.19
C GLY A 154 6.28 22.79 -4.12
N PRO A 155 7.58 22.52 -4.20
CA PRO A 155 8.54 23.20 -3.35
C PRO A 155 8.29 24.71 -3.48
N GLN A 156 7.81 25.34 -2.40
CA GLN A 156 7.51 26.78 -2.36
C GLN A 156 8.77 27.66 -2.46
N ASN A 157 9.95 27.02 -2.39
CA ASN A 157 11.21 27.72 -2.57
C ASN A 157 11.69 27.52 -4.00
N PRO A 158 12.01 28.60 -4.75
CA PRO A 158 12.75 28.45 -5.97
C PRO A 158 14.04 27.67 -5.68
N PRO A 159 14.52 26.82 -6.61
CA PRO A 159 15.82 26.19 -6.46
C PRO A 159 16.85 27.29 -6.16
N PRO A 160 17.77 27.08 -5.19
CA PRO A 160 18.77 28.08 -4.87
C PRO A 160 19.54 28.46 -6.13
N PRO A 161 19.88 29.75 -6.32
CA PRO A 161 20.64 30.18 -7.49
C PRO A 161 21.96 29.40 -7.54
N ALA A 162 22.46 29.14 -8.75
CA ALA A 162 23.70 28.37 -8.96
C ALA A 162 24.92 28.94 -8.18
N SER A 163 24.87 30.20 -7.78
CA SER A 163 25.84 30.87 -6.89
C SER A 163 25.87 30.36 -5.45
N ALA A 164 24.86 29.59 -5.00
CA ALA A 164 24.84 28.95 -3.70
C ALA A 164 25.75 27.72 -3.61
N PHE A 165 26.15 27.16 -4.76
CA PHE A 165 27.08 26.04 -4.82
C PHE A 165 28.51 26.57 -4.95
N LYS A 166 29.19 26.79 -3.83
CA LYS A 166 30.65 26.98 -3.84
C LYS A 166 31.29 25.62 -4.16
N PRO A 167 32.13 25.50 -5.20
CA PRO A 167 32.90 24.28 -5.41
C PRO A 167 33.85 24.10 -4.21
N THR A 168 33.72 23.00 -3.51
CA THR A 168 34.71 22.56 -2.53
C THR A 168 36.01 22.31 -3.27
N GLN A 169 37.03 23.15 -2.99
CA GLN A 169 38.38 22.89 -3.47
C GLN A 169 38.79 21.50 -2.95
N LYS A 170 39.11 20.60 -3.89
CA LYS A 170 39.78 19.33 -3.60
C LYS A 170 41.03 19.64 -2.76
N PRO A 171 41.24 19.00 -1.60
CA PRO A 171 42.51 19.14 -0.91
C PRO A 171 43.62 18.61 -1.84
N ALA A 172 44.60 19.45 -2.11
CA ALA A 172 45.81 19.07 -2.82
C ALA A 172 46.51 17.95 -2.04
N HIS A 173 46.79 16.84 -2.72
CA HIS A 173 47.64 15.77 -2.20
C HIS A 173 49.04 16.35 -1.99
N PRO A 174 49.68 16.22 -0.83
CA PRO A 174 51.08 16.60 -0.70
C PRO A 174 51.94 15.53 -1.40
N ASP A 175 52.75 16.00 -2.35
CA ASP A 175 53.78 15.23 -3.03
C ASP A 175 54.80 14.66 -2.02
N LYS A 176 55.18 13.39 -2.23
CA LYS A 176 56.27 12.73 -1.51
C LYS A 176 57.62 13.41 -1.82
N PRO A 177 58.54 13.54 -0.84
CA PRO A 177 59.87 14.06 -1.12
C PRO A 177 60.70 13.06 -1.94
N LYS A 178 61.38 13.58 -2.95
CA LYS A 178 62.41 12.89 -3.74
C LYS A 178 63.70 12.80 -2.92
N ASP A 179 64.21 11.60 -2.74
CA ASP A 179 65.60 11.34 -2.37
C ASP A 179 66.54 11.97 -3.39
N THR A 180 67.58 12.64 -2.89
CA THR A 180 68.78 13.01 -3.65
C THR A 180 70.00 12.45 -2.93
N ASP A 181 70.78 11.66 -3.66
CA ASP A 181 72.13 11.23 -3.33
C ASP A 181 73.04 12.42 -2.95
N VAL A 182 73.79 12.27 -1.85
CA VAL A 182 75.23 12.58 -1.69
C VAL A 182 75.83 11.60 -0.70
#